data_AF-A0A838SFI2-F1
#
_entry.id   AF-A0A838SFI2-F1
#
_cell.length_a   1.000
_cell.length_b   1.000
_cell.length_c   1.000
_cell.angle_alpha   90.00
_cell.angle_beta   90.00
_cell.angle_gamma   90.00
#
_symmetry.space_group_name_H-M   'P 1'
#
loop_
_entity.id
_entity.type
_entity.pdbx_description
1 polymer ?
#
loop_
_entity_poly.entity_id
_entity_poly.type
_entity_poly.pdbx_seq_one_letter_code
_entity_poly.pdbx_strand_id
1 'polypeptide(L)' 'SGVVSLTGEVANIKTSANASWIAWQVPGVQSVKNDLTLKPKG' A
#
# COMPACT_ATOMS: atom_id res chain seq x y z
N SER A 1 7.76 11.84 12.26
CA SER A 1 8.35 10.99 11.23
C SER A 1 7.68 9.63 11.24
N GLY A 2 6.61 9.45 10.46
CA GLY A 2 5.82 8.21 10.48
C GLY A 2 6.18 7.27 9.33
N VAL A 3 6.28 5.98 9.63
CA VAL A 3 6.33 4.92 8.62
C VAL A 3 4.97 4.24 8.59
N VAL A 4 4.41 4.07 7.39
CA VAL A 4 3.16 3.35 7.17
C VAL A 4 3.46 2.00 6.55
N SER A 5 2.87 0.93 7.08
CA SER A 5 3.00 -0.42 6.53
C SER A 5 1.66 -0.88 5.97
N LEU A 6 1.62 -1.18 4.67
CA LEU A 6 0.47 -1.74 3.97
C LEU A 6 0.66 -3.25 3.83
N THR A 7 -0.28 -4.04 4.36
CA THR A 7 -0.27 -5.50 4.29
C THR A 7 -1.67 -6.01 3.94
N GLY A 8 -1.75 -7.21 3.36
CA GLY A 8 -3.01 -7.83 2.93
C GLY A 8 -3.05 -8.08 1.42
N GLU A 9 -4.24 -8.42 0.92
CA GLU A 9 -4.41 -8.88 -0.45
C GLU A 9 -5.26 -7.90 -1.29
N VAL A 10 -4.83 -7.63 -2.52
CA VAL A 10 -5.53 -6.77 -3.48
C VAL A 10 -5.89 -7.52 -4.75
N ALA A 11 -6.94 -7.06 -5.43
CA ALA A 11 -7.40 -7.68 -6.67
C ALA A 11 -6.44 -7.46 -7.85
N ASN A 12 -5.60 -6.42 -7.82
CA ASN A 12 -4.68 -6.09 -8.91
C ASN A 12 -3.56 -5.13 -8.43
N ILE A 13 -2.51 -5.01 -9.25
CA ILE A 13 -1.33 -4.19 -8.96
C ILE A 13 -1.69 -2.70 -8.87
N LYS A 14 -2.64 -2.23 -9.69
CA LYS A 14 -3.08 -0.83 -9.69
C LYS A 14 -3.66 -0.41 -8.34
N THR A 15 -4.44 -1.29 -7.70
CA THR A 15 -4.98 -1.05 -6.35
C THR A 15 -3.85 -0.92 -5.32
N SER A 16 -2.83 -1.80 -5.38
CA SER A 16 -1.66 -1.73 -4.48
C SER A 16 -0.85 -0.43 -4.67
N ALA A 17 -0.62 -0.01 -5.92
CA ALA A 17 0.06 1.24 -6.23
C ALA A 17 -0.73 2.46 -5.74
N ASN A 18 -2.04 2.49 -5.97
CA ASN A 18 -2.90 3.58 -5.49
C ASN A 18 -2.92 3.67 -3.96
N ALA A 19 -3.00 2.54 -3.26
CA ALA A 19 -2.98 2.51 -1.80
C ALA A 19 -1.67 3.11 -1.24
N SER A 20 -0.53 2.76 -1.87
CA SER A 20 0.77 3.32 -1.50
C SER A 20 0.85 4.81 -1.73
N TRP A 21 0.35 5.27 -2.88
CA TRP A 21 0.33 6.69 -3.22
C TRP A 21 -0.51 7.50 -2.24
N ILE A 22 -1.73 7.03 -1.92
CA ILE A 22 -2.62 7.69 -0.97
C ILE A 22 -1.99 7.76 0.43
N ALA A 23 -1.38 6.66 0.90
CA ALA A 23 -0.71 6.63 2.18
C ALA A 23 0.46 7.62 2.27
N TRP A 24 1.20 7.81 1.16
CA TRP A 24 2.31 8.76 1.09
C TRP A 24 1.85 10.22 1.19
N GLN A 25 0.64 10.55 0.73
CA GLN A 25 0.11 11.93 0.78
C GLN A 25 -0.29 12.38 2.18
N VAL A 26 -0.33 11.48 3.17
CA VAL A 26 -0.73 11.83 4.53
C VAL A 26 0.36 12.69 5.21
N PRO A 27 0.02 13.87 5.76
CA PRO A 27 0.99 14.73 6.42
C PRO A 27 1.74 14.01 7.55
N GLY A 28 3.06 14.07 7.52
CA GLY A 28 3.94 13.44 8.51
C GLY A 28 4.39 12.02 8.18
N VAL A 29 3.87 11.42 7.11
CA VAL A 29 4.40 10.17 6.53
C VAL A 29 5.72 10.45 5.83
N GLN A 30 6.71 9.62 6.10
CA GLN A 30 8.05 9.71 5.51
C GLN A 30 8.42 8.49 4.68
N SER A 31 7.76 7.36 4.95
CA SER A 31 7.97 6.13 4.21
C SER A 31 6.70 5.30 4.22
N VAL A 32 6.42 4.66 3.08
CA VAL A 32 5.34 3.68 2.93
C VAL A 32 5.98 2.35 2.53
N LYS A 33 5.86 1.36 3.40
CA LYS A 33 6.24 -0.02 3.10
C LYS A 33 5.02 -0.73 2.52
N ASN A 34 5.13 -1.14 1.26
CA ASN A 34 4.05 -1.84 0.58
C ASN A 34 4.38 -3.33 0.45
N ASP A 35 3.74 -4.13 1.29
CA ASP A 35 3.81 -5.59 1.28
C ASP A 35 2.46 -6.21 0.82
N LEU A 36 1.66 -5.48 0.03
CA LEU A 36 0.37 -5.99 -0.50
C LEU A 36 0.60 -7.07 -1.56
N THR A 37 -0.09 -8.20 -1.42
CA THR A 37 -0.04 -9.32 -2.35
C THR A 37 -1.25 -9.34 -3.28
N LEU A 38 -1.12 -9.97 -4.44
CA LEU A 38 -2.26 -10.19 -5.33
C LEU A 38 -3.11 -11.33 -4.79
N LYS A 39 -4.44 -11.13 -4.80
CA LYS A 39 -5.39 -12.19 -4.51
C LYS A 39 -5.22 -13.34 -5.50
N PRO A 40 -5.09 -14.60 -5.02
CA PRO A 40 -5.09 -15.76 -5.90
C PRO A 40 -6.37 -15.77 -6.74
N LYS A 41 -6.24 -16.11 -8.02
CA LYS A 41 -7.41 -16.49 -8.82
C LYS A 41 -7.73 -17.93 -8.41
N GLY A 42 -8.81 -18.10 -7.63
CA GLY A 42 -9.36 -19.41 -7.29
C GLY A 42 -9.92 -20.15 -8.51
#